data_AF-A0A2G4HK04-F1
#
_entry.id   AF-A0A2G4HK04-F1
#
_cell.length_a   1.000
_cell.length_b   1.000
_cell.length_c   1.000
_cell.angle_alpha   90.00
_cell.angle_beta   90.00
_cell.angle_gamma   90.00
#
_symmetry.space_group_name_H-M   'P 1'
#
loop_
_entity.id
_entity.type
_entity.pdbx_description
1 polymer ?
#
loop_
_entity_poly.entity_id
_entity_poly.type
_entity_poly.pdbx_seq_one_letter_code
_entity_poly.pdbx_strand_id
1 'polypeptide(L)'
;MKSRRLAGASLAAVAFSRRGRWSAFVAWALAPVLAVASPDFVRDVRPILEAHCFKCHGPEKQKSGYRLDVKAIALTGGDSGTPNIVPRLSATSPLVTFITGEVEDMKMPPKGEALAPAEIATLKA
;
A
#
# COMPACT_ATOMS: atom_id res chain seq x y z
N MET A 1 31.17 73.64 12.68
CA MET A 1 29.85 73.05 12.34
C MET A 1 29.95 72.36 11.00
N LYS A 2 29.53 71.07 10.91
CA LYS A 2 29.35 70.23 9.70
C LYS A 2 30.62 69.98 8.84
N SER A 3 30.94 68.80 8.34
CA SER A 3 30.23 67.53 8.11
C SER A 3 31.31 66.45 7.97
N ARG A 4 31.34 65.40 8.80
CA ARG A 4 30.69 64.09 8.60
C ARG A 4 31.17 63.26 7.38
N ARG A 5 31.85 62.16 7.75
CA ARG A 5 31.85 60.78 7.16
C ARG A 5 32.62 60.63 5.83
N LEU A 6 33.27 59.51 5.49
CA LEU A 6 32.96 58.11 5.74
C LEU A 6 34.23 57.24 5.85
N ALA A 7 34.08 56.15 6.59
CA ALA A 7 35.03 55.06 6.73
C ALA A 7 35.23 54.29 5.41
N GLY A 8 36.48 53.96 5.10
CA GLY A 8 36.85 52.90 4.16
C GLY A 8 37.55 51.79 4.94
N ALA A 9 36.81 50.77 5.35
CA ALA A 9 37.40 49.55 5.89
C ALA A 9 37.66 48.61 4.71
N SER A 10 38.93 48.52 4.30
CA SER A 10 39.39 47.51 3.35
C SER A 10 39.14 46.12 3.93
N LEU A 11 38.30 45.33 3.27
CA LEU A 11 38.20 43.90 3.49
C LEU A 11 39.50 43.26 2.99
N ALA A 12 40.45 43.06 3.90
CA ALA A 12 41.53 42.12 3.68
C ALA A 12 40.91 40.72 3.62
N ALA A 13 40.93 40.11 2.44
CA ALA A 13 40.57 38.73 2.23
C ALA A 13 41.44 37.83 3.12
N VAL A 14 40.84 37.18 4.10
CA VAL A 14 41.47 36.08 4.83
C VAL A 14 41.46 34.88 3.91
N ALA A 15 42.58 34.65 3.24
CA ALA A 15 42.87 33.42 2.53
C ALA A 15 42.98 32.25 3.53
N PHE A 16 41.87 31.56 3.79
CA PHE A 16 41.91 30.31 4.53
C PHE A 16 42.28 29.15 3.59
N SER A 17 43.58 29.06 3.31
CA SER A 17 44.19 27.82 2.88
C SER A 17 44.22 26.86 4.07
N ARG A 18 43.48 25.75 3.98
CA ARG A 18 43.99 24.40 4.27
C ARG A 18 42.89 23.37 4.04
N ARG A 19 43.17 22.58 3.01
CA ARG A 19 42.64 21.26 2.65
C ARG A 19 42.34 20.42 3.90
N GLY A 20 41.11 20.44 4.37
CA GLY A 20 40.58 19.45 5.31
C GLY A 20 39.85 18.39 4.52
N ARG A 21 40.43 17.20 4.38
CA ARG A 21 39.82 16.04 3.73
C ARG A 21 38.67 15.55 4.60
N TRP A 22 37.44 15.95 4.28
CA TRP A 22 36.24 15.35 4.87
C TRP A 22 35.98 14.03 4.15
N SER A 23 36.87 13.06 4.32
CA SER A 23 36.60 11.67 3.94
C SER A 23 35.70 11.05 5.02
N ALA A 24 34.47 11.54 5.12
CA ALA A 24 33.41 10.75 5.72
C ALA A 24 33.03 9.69 4.69
N PHE A 25 33.58 8.49 4.85
CA PHE A 25 33.10 7.31 4.15
C PHE A 25 31.62 7.15 4.51
N VAL A 26 30.74 7.56 3.60
CA VAL A 26 29.34 7.15 3.63
C VAL A 26 29.36 5.65 3.35
N ALA A 27 29.40 4.85 4.42
CA ALA A 27 29.18 3.42 4.33
C ALA A 27 27.72 3.22 3.93
N TRP A 28 27.49 3.18 2.62
CA TRP A 28 26.21 2.81 2.03
C TRP A 28 26.00 1.34 2.35
N ALA A 29 25.37 1.06 3.48
CA ALA A 29 24.97 -0.28 3.87
C ALA A 29 23.98 -0.79 2.80
N LEU A 30 24.48 -1.62 1.89
CA LEU A 30 23.69 -2.42 0.97
C LEU A 30 22.99 -3.51 1.78
N ALA A 31 21.94 -3.14 2.50
CA ALA A 31 21.01 -4.11 3.06
C ALA A 31 20.32 -4.80 1.87
N PRO A 32 20.32 -6.14 1.80
CA PRO A 32 19.59 -6.83 0.75
C PRO A 32 18.10 -6.54 0.94
N VAL A 33 17.47 -5.96 -0.09
CA VAL A 33 16.01 -5.87 -0.15
C VAL A 33 15.52 -7.31 -0.33
N LEU A 34 15.05 -7.92 0.75
CA LEU A 34 14.31 -9.17 0.66
C LEU A 34 13.05 -8.90 -0.17
N ALA A 35 13.06 -9.38 -1.41
CA ALA A 35 11.87 -9.33 -2.24
C ALA A 35 10.80 -10.20 -1.58
N VAL A 36 9.73 -9.57 -1.09
CA VAL A 36 8.52 -10.28 -0.68
C VAL A 36 7.95 -10.93 -1.94
N ALA A 37 7.95 -12.26 -1.99
CA ALA A 37 7.36 -13.00 -3.08
C ALA A 37 5.84 -12.71 -3.14
N SER A 38 5.32 -12.47 -4.35
CA SER A 38 3.88 -12.34 -4.54
C SER A 38 3.17 -13.62 -4.10
N PRO A 39 1.96 -13.50 -3.51
CA PRO A 39 1.21 -14.66 -3.08
C PRO A 39 0.82 -15.55 -4.27
N ASP A 40 0.84 -16.86 -4.06
CA ASP A 40 0.29 -17.81 -5.00
C ASP A 40 -1.23 -17.90 -4.79
N PHE A 41 -1.99 -17.89 -5.88
CA PHE A 41 -3.45 -17.88 -5.77
C PHE A 41 -3.99 -19.16 -5.12
N VAL A 42 -3.46 -20.33 -5.47
CA VAL A 42 -4.00 -21.61 -4.99
C VAL A 42 -3.57 -21.89 -3.56
N ARG A 43 -2.30 -21.60 -3.24
CA ARG A 43 -1.73 -21.84 -1.90
C ARG A 43 -2.15 -20.79 -0.88
N ASP A 44 -2.15 -19.52 -1.25
CA ASP A 44 -2.25 -18.42 -0.28
C ASP A 44 -3.60 -17.70 -0.32
N VAL A 45 -4.16 -17.45 -1.52
CA VAL A 45 -5.39 -16.65 -1.68
C VAL A 45 -6.66 -17.50 -1.53
N ARG A 46 -6.73 -18.63 -2.24
CA ARG A 46 -7.92 -19.47 -2.31
C ARG A 46 -8.39 -19.96 -0.93
N PRO A 47 -7.52 -20.41 0.00
CA PRO A 47 -7.98 -20.84 1.32
C PRO A 47 -8.69 -19.73 2.11
N ILE A 48 -8.24 -18.47 1.96
CA ILE A 48 -8.87 -17.30 2.59
C ILE A 48 -10.28 -17.09 2.01
N LEU A 49 -10.42 -17.17 0.69
CA LEU A 49 -11.71 -17.00 0.03
C LEU A 49 -12.70 -18.13 0.37
N GLU A 50 -12.21 -19.36 0.49
CA GLU A 50 -13.01 -20.52 0.91
C GLU A 50 -13.52 -20.36 2.34
N ALA A 51 -12.66 -19.92 3.26
CA ALA A 51 -13.01 -19.73 4.66
C ALA A 51 -14.00 -18.57 4.90
N HIS A 52 -13.79 -17.43 4.23
CA HIS A 52 -14.47 -16.18 4.60
C HIS A 52 -15.51 -15.71 3.59
N CYS A 53 -15.42 -16.11 2.32
CA CYS A 53 -16.17 -15.48 1.23
C CYS A 53 -17.21 -16.40 0.57
N PHE A 54 -16.83 -17.65 0.27
CA PHE A 54 -17.65 -18.53 -0.58
C PHE A 54 -19.00 -18.91 0.01
N LYS A 55 -19.15 -18.86 1.33
CA LYS A 55 -20.44 -19.06 2.00
C LYS A 55 -21.54 -18.09 1.51
N CYS A 56 -21.16 -16.87 1.10
CA CYS A 56 -22.10 -15.86 0.61
C CYS A 56 -21.86 -15.46 -0.86
N HIS A 57 -20.67 -15.70 -1.40
CA HIS A 57 -20.24 -15.31 -2.75
C HIS A 57 -19.63 -16.50 -3.51
N GLY A 58 -20.26 -17.66 -3.40
CA GLY A 58 -19.84 -18.92 -3.98
C GLY A 58 -20.98 -19.63 -4.73
N PRO A 59 -20.84 -20.90 -5.12
CA PRO A 59 -21.82 -21.58 -5.96
C PRO A 59 -23.19 -21.72 -5.32
N GLU A 60 -23.23 -21.96 -3.99
CA GLU A 60 -24.48 -22.17 -3.25
C GLU A 60 -25.25 -20.87 -2.97
N LYS A 61 -24.53 -19.76 -2.84
CA LYS A 61 -25.10 -18.45 -2.54
C LYS A 61 -24.32 -17.35 -3.23
N GLN A 62 -25.06 -16.49 -3.94
CA GLN A 62 -24.51 -15.42 -4.76
C GLN A 62 -25.10 -14.09 -4.30
N LYS A 63 -24.73 -13.66 -3.09
CA LYS A 63 -25.21 -12.38 -2.55
C LYS A 63 -24.78 -11.25 -3.50
N SER A 64 -25.73 -10.41 -3.88
CA SER A 64 -25.52 -9.32 -4.86
C SER A 64 -25.02 -9.81 -6.22
N GLY A 65 -25.40 -11.03 -6.63
CA GLY A 65 -25.01 -11.62 -7.92
C GLY A 65 -23.50 -11.85 -8.07
N TYR A 66 -22.73 -11.78 -6.97
CA TYR A 66 -21.28 -11.80 -7.00
C TYR A 66 -20.69 -13.16 -6.62
N ARG A 67 -19.67 -13.58 -7.38
CA ARG A 67 -18.99 -14.88 -7.25
C ARG A 67 -17.47 -14.68 -7.21
N LEU A 68 -16.84 -15.15 -6.13
CA LEU A 68 -15.38 -15.06 -5.94
C LEU A 68 -14.63 -16.31 -6.37
N ASP A 69 -15.33 -17.44 -6.53
CA ASP A 69 -14.77 -18.71 -7.02
C ASP A 69 -14.68 -18.76 -8.56
N VAL A 70 -15.34 -17.85 -9.26
CA VAL A 70 -15.29 -17.72 -10.73
C VAL A 70 -14.53 -16.45 -11.10
N LYS A 71 -13.30 -16.61 -11.61
CA LYS A 71 -12.39 -15.50 -11.92
C LYS A 71 -13.03 -14.38 -12.76
N ALA A 72 -13.79 -14.73 -13.81
CA ALA A 72 -14.42 -13.74 -14.68
C ALA A 72 -15.40 -12.85 -13.90
N ILE A 73 -16.27 -13.45 -13.09
CA ILE A 73 -17.27 -12.74 -12.29
C ILE A 73 -16.60 -11.94 -11.17
N ALA A 74 -15.58 -12.51 -10.52
CA ALA A 74 -14.80 -11.82 -9.48
C ALA A 74 -14.20 -10.50 -9.98
N LEU A 75 -13.76 -10.46 -11.24
CA LEU A 75 -13.17 -9.27 -11.85
C LEU A 75 -14.21 -8.27 -12.38
N THR A 76 -15.36 -8.74 -12.88
CA THR A 76 -16.40 -7.84 -13.41
C THR A 76 -17.30 -7.26 -12.33
N GLY A 77 -17.38 -7.90 -11.16
CA GLY A 77 -18.35 -7.56 -10.12
C GLY A 77 -19.65 -8.35 -10.23
N GLY A 78 -20.60 -8.04 -9.35
CA GLY A 78 -21.94 -8.61 -9.33
C GLY A 78 -22.98 -7.62 -9.85
N ASP A 79 -24.13 -7.54 -9.18
CA ASP A 79 -25.27 -6.70 -9.56
C ASP A 79 -24.96 -5.19 -9.61
N SER A 80 -23.85 -4.74 -9.02
CA SER A 80 -23.40 -3.34 -9.10
C SER A 80 -22.94 -2.93 -10.51
N GLY A 81 -22.61 -3.90 -11.37
CA GLY A 81 -22.09 -3.63 -12.71
C GLY A 81 -20.69 -3.00 -12.74
N THR A 82 -20.01 -2.95 -11.60
CA THR A 82 -18.66 -2.37 -11.44
C THR A 82 -17.68 -3.38 -10.86
N PRO A 83 -16.39 -3.36 -11.28
CA PRO A 83 -15.37 -4.25 -10.74
C PRO A 83 -15.22 -4.13 -9.23
N ASN A 84 -15.33 -5.25 -8.52
CA ASN A 84 -15.00 -5.34 -7.09
C ASN A 84 -13.50 -5.58 -6.85
N ILE A 85 -12.81 -6.14 -7.85
CA ILE A 85 -11.37 -6.37 -7.86
C ILE A 85 -10.79 -5.66 -9.08
N VAL A 86 -9.90 -4.70 -8.84
CA VAL A 86 -9.17 -3.98 -9.89
C VAL A 86 -7.75 -4.55 -9.95
N PRO A 87 -7.37 -5.27 -11.03
CA PRO A 87 -6.07 -5.90 -11.13
C PRO A 87 -4.91 -4.91 -10.92
N ARG A 88 -3.94 -5.31 -10.09
CA ARG A 88 -2.76 -4.51 -9.72
C ARG A 88 -3.04 -3.21 -8.95
N LEU A 89 -4.30 -2.97 -8.57
CA LEU A 89 -4.73 -1.78 -7.83
C LEU A 89 -5.58 -2.21 -6.62
N SER A 90 -4.98 -3.01 -5.74
CA SER A 90 -5.65 -3.54 -4.55
C SER A 90 -6.18 -2.41 -3.64
N ALA A 91 -5.38 -1.35 -3.44
CA ALA A 91 -5.76 -0.20 -2.61
C ALA A 91 -7.03 0.53 -3.08
N THR A 92 -7.40 0.43 -4.36
CA THR A 92 -8.61 1.05 -4.90
C THR A 92 -9.70 0.02 -5.22
N SER A 93 -9.48 -1.25 -4.91
CA SER A 93 -10.46 -2.31 -5.17
C SER A 93 -11.52 -2.31 -4.07
N PRO A 94 -12.83 -2.23 -4.40
CA PRO A 94 -13.91 -2.24 -3.41
C PRO A 94 -13.85 -3.42 -2.44
N LEU A 95 -13.40 -4.60 -2.91
CA LEU A 95 -13.20 -5.77 -2.06
C LEU A 95 -12.31 -5.45 -0.84
N VAL A 96 -11.26 -4.66 -1.02
CA VAL A 96 -10.33 -4.29 0.05
C VAL A 96 -11.02 -3.39 1.08
N THR A 97 -11.78 -2.39 0.63
CA THR A 97 -12.59 -1.51 1.49
C THR A 97 -13.59 -2.29 2.35
N PHE A 98 -14.20 -3.34 1.78
CA PHE A 98 -15.18 -4.16 2.49
C PHE A 98 -14.53 -5.04 3.56
N ILE A 99 -13.38 -5.67 3.28
CA ILE A 99 -12.68 -6.52 4.26
C ILE A 99 -11.94 -5.72 5.34
N THR A 100 -11.60 -4.45 5.09
CA THR A 100 -11.05 -3.55 6.12
C THR A 100 -12.13 -2.89 6.98
N GLY A 101 -13.41 -2.98 6.56
CA GLY A 101 -14.53 -2.42 7.30
C GLY A 101 -14.56 -0.89 7.29
N GLU A 102 -13.99 -0.25 6.26
CA GLU A 102 -14.01 1.21 6.10
C GLU A 102 -15.42 1.77 5.87
N VAL A 103 -16.37 0.90 5.49
CA VAL A 103 -17.79 1.22 5.29
C VAL A 103 -18.62 0.27 6.16
N GLU A 104 -19.23 0.80 7.23
CA GLU A 104 -19.90 -0.02 8.26
C GLU A 104 -20.95 -0.99 7.71
N ASP A 105 -21.83 -0.53 6.81
CA ASP A 105 -22.91 -1.38 6.27
C ASP A 105 -22.46 -2.36 5.18
N MET A 106 -21.22 -2.22 4.70
CA MET A 106 -20.67 -3.02 3.60
C MET A 106 -19.49 -3.89 4.06
N LYS A 107 -19.26 -3.97 5.38
CA LYS A 107 -18.19 -4.78 5.96
C LYS A 107 -18.37 -6.26 5.62
N MET A 108 -17.27 -6.89 5.21
CA MET A 108 -17.19 -8.31 4.92
C MET A 108 -16.17 -8.99 5.85
N PRO A 109 -16.48 -10.17 6.41
CA PRO A 109 -17.79 -10.83 6.40
C PRO A 109 -18.84 -10.05 7.23
N PRO A 110 -20.13 -10.05 6.83
CA PRO A 110 -21.18 -9.31 7.55
C PRO A 110 -21.56 -9.96 8.88
N LYS A 111 -21.23 -11.25 9.03
CA LYS A 111 -21.37 -12.03 10.25
C LYS A 111 -20.16 -12.96 10.32
N GLY A 112 -19.61 -13.14 11.51
CA GLY A 112 -18.42 -13.96 11.73
C GLY A 112 -17.22 -13.12 12.15
N GLU A 113 -16.07 -13.77 12.23
CA GLU A 113 -14.81 -13.13 12.58
C GLU A 113 -14.29 -12.29 11.40
N ALA A 114 -13.66 -11.17 11.71
CA ALA A 114 -12.96 -10.40 10.70
C ALA A 114 -11.71 -11.15 10.22
N LEU A 115 -11.25 -10.86 8.99
CA LEU A 115 -10.02 -11.45 8.49
C LEU A 115 -8.84 -11.02 9.36
N ALA A 116 -7.90 -11.95 9.55
CA ALA A 116 -6.65 -11.63 10.23
C ALA A 116 -5.84 -10.61 9.40
N PRO A 117 -5.05 -9.73 10.03
CA PRO A 117 -4.24 -8.74 9.31
C PRO A 117 -3.33 -9.36 8.23
N ALA A 118 -2.81 -10.56 8.47
CA ALA A 118 -1.99 -11.30 7.51
C ALA A 118 -2.79 -11.76 6.29
N GLU A 119 -4.03 -12.21 6.46
CA GLU A 119 -4.91 -12.59 5.34
C GLU A 119 -5.26 -11.36 4.49
N ILE A 120 -5.56 -10.23 5.13
CA ILE A 120 -5.80 -8.96 4.44
C ILE A 120 -4.53 -8.53 3.67
N ALA A 121 -3.34 -8.69 4.25
CA ALA A 121 -2.09 -8.38 3.58
C ALA A 121 -1.88 -9.28 2.35
N THR A 122 -2.16 -10.59 2.44
CA THR A 122 -2.12 -11.52 1.30
C THR A 122 -3.08 -11.10 0.19
N LEU A 123 -4.30 -10.65 0.52
CA LEU A 123 -5.26 -10.18 -0.49
C LEU A 123 -4.90 -8.81 -1.11
N LYS A 124 -4.01 -8.04 -0.47
CA LYS A 124 -3.54 -6.74 -0.95
C LYS A 124 -2.26 -6.80 -1.79
N ALA A 125 -1.46 -7.85 -1.63
CA ALA A 125 -0.15 -8.02 -2.28
C ALA A 125 -0.26 -8.31 -3.78
#